data_AF-A0A4R7GN54-F1
#
_entry.id   AF-A0A4R7GN54-F1
#
_cell.length_a   1.000
_cell.length_b   1.000
_cell.length_c   1.000
_cell.angle_alpha   90.00
_cell.angle_beta   90.00
_cell.angle_gamma   90.00
#
_symmetry.space_group_name_H-M   'P 1'
#
loop_
_entity.id
_entity.type
_entity.pdbx_description
1 polymer ?
#
loop_
_entity_poly.entity_id
_entity_poly.type
_entity_poly.pdbx_seq_one_letter_code
_entity_poly.pdbx_strand_id
1 'polypeptide(L)' 'MPIIAPIPNNERRQMEKIVHKTTDKNHSRRLMAMLMLHRGESLTYVSKTLCAARSLD' A
#
# COMPACT_ATOMS: atom_id res chain seq x y z
N MET A 1 14.37 7.39 -7.10
CA MET A 1 13.38 8.32 -7.66
C MET A 1 12.04 8.00 -7.02
N PRO A 2 11.37 8.97 -6.38
CA PRO A 2 10.05 8.72 -5.81
C PRO A 2 9.06 8.42 -6.95
N ILE A 3 8.39 7.27 -6.87
CA ILE A 3 7.45 6.81 -7.90
C ILE A 3 6.12 7.57 -7.80
N ILE A 4 5.78 8.01 -6.59
CA ILE A 4 4.57 8.77 -6.29
C ILE A 4 4.91 10.06 -5.53
N ALA A 5 3.99 11.01 -5.54
CA ALA A 5 4.13 12.26 -4.79
C ALA A 5 4.33 11.99 -3.29
N PRO A 6 5.06 12.86 -2.56
CA PRO A 6 5.16 12.78 -1.11
C PRO A 6 3.77 12.79 -0.47
N ILE A 7 3.51 11.83 0.43
CA ILE A 7 2.27 11.75 1.18
C ILE A 7 2.47 12.48 2.51
N PRO A 8 1.59 13.43 2.90
CA PRO A 8 1.66 14.05 4.21
C PRO A 8 1.57 13.02 5.34
N ASN A 9 2.29 13.25 6.44
CA ASN A 9 2.35 12.30 7.56
C ASN A 9 0.98 11.94 8.14
N ASN A 10 0.04 12.89 8.18
CA ASN A 10 -1.31 12.65 8.67
C ASN A 10 -2.09 11.70 7.75
N GLU A 11 -2.05 11.94 6.45
CA GLU A 11 -2.68 11.08 5.44
C GLU A 11 -2.08 9.68 5.46
N ARG A 12 -0.74 9.58 5.51
CA ARG A 12 -0.04 8.28 5.64
C ARG A 12 -0.54 7.49 6.85
N ARG A 13 -0.66 8.13 8.01
CA ARG A 13 -1.15 7.49 9.24
C ARG A 13 -2.63 7.08 9.13
N GLN A 14 -3.45 7.86 8.44
CA GLN A 14 -4.84 7.51 8.19
C GLN A 14 -4.93 6.29 7.26
N MET A 15 -4.17 6.26 6.18
CA MET A 15 -4.10 5.10 5.28
C MET A 15 -3.67 3.83 6.02
N GLU A 16 -2.63 3.91 6.86
CA GLU A 16 -2.19 2.79 7.70
C GLU A 16 -3.33 2.31 8.63
N LYS A 17 -4.08 3.21 9.25
CA LYS A 17 -5.25 2.84 10.06
C LYS A 17 -6.35 2.16 9.24
N ILE A 18 -6.64 2.66 8.03
CA ILE A 18 -7.68 2.12 7.16
C ILE A 18 -7.29 0.70 6.71
N VAL A 19 -6.04 0.47 6.32
CA VAL A 19 -5.53 -0.85 5.92
C VAL A 19 -5.84 -1.93 6.97
N HIS A 20 -5.69 -1.61 8.26
CA HIS A 20 -5.92 -2.57 9.35
C HIS A 20 -7.39 -2.72 9.76
N LYS A 21 -8.26 -1.78 9.38
CA LYS A 21 -9.67 -1.74 9.80
C LYS A 21 -10.67 -2.12 8.72
N THR A 22 -10.31 -1.92 7.45
CA THR A 22 -11.22 -2.14 6.33
C THR A 22 -11.42 -3.63 6.08
N THR A 23 -12.68 -4.03 5.86
CA THR A 23 -13.04 -5.37 5.39
C THR A 23 -12.93 -5.49 3.86
N ASP A 24 -12.87 -4.36 3.15
CA ASP A 24 -12.61 -4.33 1.72
C ASP A 24 -11.14 -4.65 1.44
N LYS A 25 -10.92 -5.90 1.01
CA LYS A 25 -9.61 -6.44 0.67
C LYS A 25 -8.96 -5.74 -0.52
N ASN A 26 -9.74 -5.19 -1.46
CA ASN A 26 -9.19 -4.46 -2.60
C ASN A 26 -8.79 -3.04 -2.21
N HIS A 27 -9.58 -2.39 -1.36
CA HIS A 27 -9.25 -1.07 -0.83
C HIS A 27 -7.98 -1.12 0.05
N SER A 28 -7.86 -2.09 0.96
CA SER A 28 -6.63 -2.29 1.76
C SER A 28 -5.40 -2.53 0.89
N ARG A 29 -5.49 -3.38 -0.14
CA ARG A 29 -4.38 -3.66 -1.07
C ARG A 29 -3.92 -2.40 -1.82
N ARG A 30 -4.85 -1.55 -2.28
CA ARG A 30 -4.50 -0.28 -2.95
C ARG A 30 -3.78 0.68 -2.01
N LEU A 31 -4.25 0.79 -0.77
CA LEU A 31 -3.59 1.61 0.25
C LEU A 31 -2.19 1.07 0.61
N MET A 32 -2.04 -0.25 0.75
CA MET A 32 -0.74 -0.89 0.93
C MET A 32 0.21 -0.59 -0.22
N ALA A 33 -0.27 -0.68 -1.47
CA ALA A 33 0.54 -0.35 -2.65
C ALA A 33 1.10 1.07 -2.59
N MET A 34 0.24 2.06 -2.30
CA MET A 34 0.67 3.45 -2.16
C MET A 34 1.65 3.65 -1.01
N LEU A 35 1.44 3.01 0.13
CA LEU A 35 2.36 3.08 1.27
C LEU A 35 3.74 2.48 0.96
N MET A 36 3.80 1.37 0.23
CA MET A 36 5.07 0.76 -0.18
C MET A 36 5.81 1.63 -1.20
N LEU A 37 5.11 2.14 -2.22
CA LEU A 37 5.70 3.04 -3.21
C LEU A 37 6.21 4.34 -2.58
N HIS A 38 5.48 4.89 -1.59
CA HIS A 38 5.92 6.05 -0.83
C HIS A 38 7.24 5.80 -0.08
N ARG A 39 7.43 4.58 0.44
CA ARG A 39 8.67 4.16 1.14
C ARG A 39 9.85 3.95 0.19
N GLY A 40 9.63 4.05 -1.12
CA GLY A 40 10.67 3.88 -2.14
C GLY A 40 10.80 2.45 -2.68
N GLU A 41 9.86 1.57 -2.35
CA GLU A 41 9.84 0.21 -2.90
C GLU A 41 9.64 0.22 -4.42
N SER A 42 10.29 -0.72 -5.11
CA SER A 42 10.13 -0.85 -6.56
C SER A 42 8.72 -1.33 -6.93
N LEU A 43 8.19 -0.87 -8.07
CA LEU A 43 6.91 -1.35 -8.61
C LEU A 43 6.87 -2.88 -8.75
N THR A 44 7.98 -3.49 -9.15
CA THR A 44 8.10 -4.95 -9.27
C THR A 44 7.96 -5.64 -7.92
N TYR A 45 8.59 -5.12 -6.87
CA TYR A 45 8.50 -5.69 -5.53
C TYR A 45 7.09 -5.55 -4.95
N VAL A 46 6.46 -4.37 -5.13
CA VAL A 46 5.08 -4.13 -4.72
C VAL A 46 4.13 -5.10 -5.43
N SER A 47 4.29 -5.29 -6.74
CA SER A 47 3.45 -6.20 -7.53
C SER A 47 3.56 -7.65 -7.06
N LYS A 48 4.78 -8.13 -6.80
CA LYS A 48 5.02 -9.48 -6.27
C LYS A 48 4.39 -9.67 -4.90
N THR A 49 4.58 -8.70 -4.00
CA THR A 49 4.03 -8.73 -2.63
C THR A 49 2.51 -8.80 -2.65
N LEU A 50 1.85 -7.95 -3.45
CA LEU A 50 0.39 -7.92 -3.55
C LEU A 50 -0.17 -9.17 -4.24
N CYS A 51 0.53 -9.72 -5.23
CA CYS A 51 0.13 -10.97 -5.90
C CYS A 51 0.20 -12.17 -4.93
N ALA A 52 1.28 -12.26 -4.13
CA ALA A 52 1.40 -13.26 -3.08
C ALA A 52 0.29 -13.13 -2.03
N ALA A 53 0.00 -11.90 -1.58
CA ALA A 53 -1.07 -11.63 -0.63
C ALA A 53 -2.47 -11.97 -1.16
N ARG A 54 -2.68 -11.95 -2.49
CA ARG A 54 -3.93 -12.40 -3.12
C ARG A 54 -4.09 -13.91 -3.13
N SER A 55 -2.99 -14.64 -3.22
CA SER A 55 -3.00 -16.12 -3.30
C SER A 55 -3.22 -16.78 -1.94
N LEU A 56 -3.12 -16.01 -0.84
CA LEU A 56 -3.37 -16.46 0.53
C LEU A 56 -4.84 -16.29 0.96
N ASP A 57 -5.66 -15.64 0.12
CA ASP A 57 -7.06 -15.29 0.40
C ASP A 57 -8.03 -16.35 -0.11
#